data_AF-A0AAT9HNU5-F1
#
_entry.id   AF-A0AAT9HNU5-F1
#
_cell.length_a   1.000
_cell.length_b   1.000
_cell.length_c   1.000
_cell.angle_alpha   90.00
_cell.angle_beta   90.00
_cell.angle_gamma   90.00
#
_symmetry.space_group_name_H-M   'P 1'
#
loop_
_entity.id
_entity.type
_entity.pdbx_description
1 polymer ?
#
loop_
_entity_poly.entity_id
_entity_poly.type
_entity_poly.pdbx_seq_one_letter_code
_entity_poly.pdbx_strand_id
1 'polypeptide(L)'
;MVRVPPEQGSGARLELRLGDASANPYLLIAATIAAALLGVLAGEEPPAPLEGYGYDTARSALLPATLPDALDALEADTALTELLGKDFTASYLTYKRDEVARFHRHVTDWEFTEYAYHL
;
A
#
# COMPACT_ATOMS: atom_id res chain seq x y z
N MET A 1 7.69 3.78 3.04
CA MET A 1 8.65 3.36 4.09
C MET A 1 9.62 2.34 3.50
N VAL A 2 10.83 2.77 3.16
CA VAL A 2 11.90 1.94 2.58
C VAL A 2 13.13 2.08 3.47
N ARG A 3 13.79 0.97 3.78
CA ARG A 3 15.08 0.98 4.47
C ARG A 3 16.20 0.77 3.46
N VAL A 4 17.26 1.56 3.58
CA VAL A 4 18.53 1.33 2.87
C VAL A 4 19.49 0.66 3.86
N PRO A 5 19.83 -0.63 3.70
CA PRO A 5 20.82 -1.30 4.53
C PRO A 5 22.22 -0.72 4.31
N PRO A 6 23.15 -0.87 5.28
CA PRO A 6 24.51 -0.33 5.16
C PRO A 6 25.36 -1.02 4.08
N GLU A 7 24.99 -2.22 3.63
CA GLU A 7 25.73 -3.00 2.64
C GLU A 7 25.85 -2.26 1.30
N GLN A 8 27.05 -2.31 0.71
CA GLN A 8 27.40 -1.64 -0.54
C GLN A 8 27.86 -2.62 -1.61
N GLY A 9 28.09 -2.13 -2.82
CA GLY A 9 28.57 -2.95 -3.94
C GLY A 9 27.52 -3.98 -4.36
N SER A 10 27.91 -5.25 -4.48
CA SER A 10 27.00 -6.34 -4.87
C SER A 10 25.90 -6.64 -3.85
N GLY A 11 26.02 -6.16 -2.61
CA GLY A 11 25.02 -6.33 -1.55
C GLY A 11 24.02 -5.18 -1.45
N ALA A 12 24.18 -4.12 -2.25
CA ALA A 12 23.33 -2.93 -2.21
C ALA A 12 21.89 -3.27 -2.61
N ARG A 13 20.93 -2.86 -1.78
CA ARG A 13 19.50 -3.17 -1.97
C ARG A 13 18.60 -2.16 -1.26
N LEU A 14 17.33 -2.16 -1.65
CA LEU A 14 16.26 -1.44 -0.97
C LEU A 14 15.36 -2.47 -0.28
N GLU A 15 15.02 -2.24 0.98
CA GLU A 15 14.10 -3.09 1.74
C GLU A 15 12.75 -2.38 1.90
N LEU A 16 11.74 -2.85 1.17
CA LEU A 16 10.36 -2.42 1.34
C LEU A 16 9.74 -3.11 2.57
N ARG A 17 9.39 -2.34 3.60
CA ARG A 17 8.90 -2.87 4.89
C ARG A 17 7.40 -2.71 5.10
N LEU A 18 6.66 -2.36 4.05
CA LEU A 18 5.22 -2.11 4.09
C LEU A 18 4.36 -3.35 3.75
N GLY A 19 4.92 -4.30 3.01
CA GLY A 19 4.18 -5.50 2.63
C GLY A 19 4.02 -6.46 3.81
N ASP A 20 2.89 -7.15 3.85
CA ASP A 20 2.62 -8.27 4.75
C ASP A 20 2.34 -9.56 3.96
N ALA A 21 2.15 -10.68 4.68
CA ALA A 21 1.99 -11.99 4.09
C ALA A 21 0.63 -12.23 3.38
N SER A 22 -0.32 -11.30 3.49
CA SER A 22 -1.60 -11.37 2.77
C SER A 22 -1.48 -10.93 1.31
N ALA A 23 -0.41 -10.21 0.96
CA ALA A 23 -0.20 -9.74 -0.40
C ALA A 23 0.12 -10.89 -1.36
N ASN A 24 -0.43 -10.83 -2.58
CA ASN A 24 0.03 -11.72 -3.65
C ASN A 24 1.47 -11.33 -4.02
N PRO A 25 2.46 -12.25 -3.89
CA PRO A 25 3.86 -11.90 -4.06
C PRO A 25 4.19 -11.42 -5.49
N TYR A 26 3.51 -11.95 -6.50
CA TYR A 26 3.71 -11.53 -7.89
C TYR A 26 3.23 -10.10 -8.10
N LEU A 27 2.05 -9.76 -7.57
CA LEU A 27 1.50 -8.41 -7.70
C LEU A 27 2.30 -7.40 -6.89
N LEU A 28 2.76 -7.77 -5.69
CA LEU A 28 3.60 -6.92 -4.86
C LEU A 28 4.91 -6.56 -5.59
N ILE A 29 5.60 -7.55 -6.16
CA ILE A 29 6.85 -7.34 -6.90
C ILE A 29 6.58 -6.49 -8.14
N ALA A 30 5.54 -6.83 -8.92
CA ALA A 30 5.20 -6.10 -10.14
C ALA A 30 4.87 -4.62 -9.86
N ALA A 31 4.01 -4.33 -8.89
CA ALA A 31 3.64 -2.96 -8.51
C ALA A 31 4.83 -2.17 -7.97
N THR A 32 5.70 -2.80 -7.17
CA THR A 32 6.88 -2.14 -6.61
C THR A 32 7.88 -1.76 -7.72
N ILE A 33 8.15 -2.68 -8.66
CA ILE A 33 9.03 -2.42 -9.79
C ILE A 33 8.43 -1.35 -10.71
N ALA A 34 7.11 -1.41 -10.96
CA ALA A 34 6.41 -0.43 -11.77
C ALA A 34 6.52 0.99 -11.17
N ALA A 35 6.26 1.14 -9.87
CA ALA A 35 6.40 2.43 -9.18
C ALA A 35 7.84 2.96 -9.21
N ALA A 36 8.83 2.09 -8.98
CA ALA A 36 10.24 2.48 -9.06
C ALA A 36 10.64 2.92 -10.48
N LEU A 37 10.17 2.20 -11.51
CA LEU A 37 10.40 2.54 -12.90
C LEU A 37 9.81 3.90 -13.26
N LEU A 38 8.58 4.20 -12.81
CA LEU A 38 7.95 5.50 -13.03
C LEU A 38 8.78 6.65 -12.47
N GLY A 39 9.26 6.53 -11.22
CA GLY A 39 10.15 7.54 -10.62
C GLY A 39 11.46 7.72 -11.39
N VAL A 40 12.09 6.62 -11.84
CA VAL A 40 13.31 6.67 -12.66
C VAL A 40 13.07 7.38 -13.99
N LEU A 41 11.97 7.06 -14.69
CA LEU A 41 11.62 7.66 -15.98
C LEU A 41 11.28 9.15 -15.86
N ALA A 42 10.62 9.53 -14.76
CA ALA A 42 10.29 10.93 -14.48
C ALA A 42 11.48 11.72 -13.92
N GLY A 43 12.59 11.07 -13.57
CA GLY A 43 13.75 11.71 -12.94
C GLY A 43 13.43 12.27 -11.56
N GLU A 44 12.52 11.62 -10.83
CA GLU A 44 12.12 12.09 -9.51
C GLU A 44 13.22 11.91 -8.46
N GLU A 45 13.46 12.95 -7.68
CA GLU A 45 14.31 12.86 -6.50
C GLU A 45 13.47 12.41 -5.29
N PRO A 46 13.90 11.35 -4.57
CA PRO A 46 13.22 10.95 -3.35
C PRO A 46 13.36 12.06 -2.30
N PRO A 47 12.39 12.19 -1.38
CA PRO A 47 12.50 13.13 -0.28
C PRO A 47 13.71 12.80 0.61
N ALA A 48 14.15 13.79 1.40
CA ALA A 48 15.23 13.61 2.35
C ALA A 48 14.96 12.41 3.27
N PRO A 49 16.00 11.60 3.60
CA PRO A 49 15.84 10.48 4.52
C PRO A 49 15.26 10.93 5.86
N LEU A 50 14.29 10.18 6.37
CA LEU A 50 13.77 10.42 7.71
C LEU A 50 14.77 9.89 8.74
N GLU A 51 15.33 10.79 9.55
CA GLU A 51 16.21 10.45 10.66
C GLU A 51 15.40 10.25 11.96
N GLY A 52 15.62 9.12 12.64
CA GLY A 52 14.95 8.79 13.90
C GLY A 52 13.73 7.87 13.75
N TYR A 53 12.79 7.95 14.70
CA TYR A 53 11.59 7.10 14.71
C TYR A 53 10.57 7.58 13.66
N GLY A 54 10.25 6.71 12.71
CA GLY A 54 9.35 7.00 11.59
C GLY A 54 7.85 7.07 11.92
N TYR A 55 7.50 7.29 13.19
CA TYR A 55 6.10 7.44 13.64
C TYR A 55 5.69 8.91 13.82
N ASP A 56 6.60 9.86 13.57
CA ASP A 56 6.27 11.27 13.58
C ASP A 56 5.49 11.65 12.31
N THR A 57 4.19 11.78 12.48
CA THR A 57 3.22 12.13 11.43
C THR A 57 3.38 13.56 10.94
N ALA A 58 4.08 14.44 11.68
CA ALA A 58 4.42 15.79 11.23
C ALA A 58 5.60 15.79 10.23
N ARG A 59 6.35 14.67 10.15
CA ARG A 59 7.58 14.57 9.34
C ARG A 59 7.48 13.57 8.19
N SER A 60 6.34 12.92 8.02
CA SER A 60 6.14 11.94 6.94
C SER A 60 4.70 11.90 6.45
N ALA A 61 4.52 11.64 5.16
CA ALA A 61 3.20 11.39 4.60
C ALA A 61 2.62 10.09 5.17
N LEU A 62 1.35 10.14 5.56
CA LEU A 62 0.62 8.98 6.03
C LEU A 62 0.22 8.10 4.85
N LEU A 63 0.33 6.79 5.06
CA LEU A 63 -0.27 5.82 4.15
C LEU A 63 -1.78 5.77 4.38
N PRO A 64 -2.55 5.29 3.38
CA PRO A 64 -3.95 4.98 3.57
C PRO A 64 -4.17 4.14 4.83
N ALA A 65 -5.08 4.56 5.70
CA ALA A 65 -5.34 3.90 6.99
C ALA A 65 -6.31 2.72 6.84
N THR A 66 -7.06 2.67 5.74
CA THR A 66 -8.05 1.64 5.45
C THR A 66 -7.84 1.08 4.05
N LEU A 67 -8.32 -0.15 3.82
CA LEU A 67 -8.29 -0.75 2.49
C LEU A 67 -9.09 0.08 1.45
N PRO A 68 -10.30 0.62 1.75
CA PRO A 68 -10.98 1.55 0.86
C PRO A 68 -10.11 2.72 0.39
N ASP A 69 -9.46 3.43 1.33
CA ASP A 69 -8.60 4.57 1.00
C ASP A 69 -7.42 4.15 0.12
N ALA A 70 -6.88 2.95 0.32
CA ALA A 70 -5.80 2.41 -0.49
C ALA A 70 -6.26 2.07 -1.92
N LEU A 71 -7.48 1.56 -2.08
CA LEU A 71 -8.08 1.28 -3.38
C LEU A 71 -8.36 2.57 -4.15
N ASP A 72 -8.85 3.61 -3.46
CA ASP A 72 -9.09 4.92 -4.07
C ASP A 72 -7.79 5.60 -4.49
N ALA A 73 -6.73 5.49 -3.67
CA ALA A 73 -5.39 5.96 -4.03
C ALA A 73 -4.83 5.23 -5.27
N LEU A 74 -5.01 3.91 -5.36
CA LEU A 74 -4.62 3.14 -6.53
C LEU A 74 -5.41 3.56 -7.79
N GLU A 75 -6.72 3.74 -7.68
CA GLU A 75 -7.56 4.16 -8.81
C GLU A 75 -7.20 5.56 -9.32
N ALA A 76 -6.81 6.46 -8.41
CA ALA A 76 -6.40 7.82 -8.75
C ALA A 76 -5.02 7.89 -9.45
N ASP A 77 -4.15 6.90 -9.24
CA ASP A 77 -2.81 6.87 -9.87
C ASP A 77 -2.88 6.36 -11.32
N THR A 78 -3.21 7.27 -12.23
CA THR A 78 -3.36 6.93 -13.66
C THR A 78 -2.07 6.41 -14.31
N ALA A 79 -0.90 6.79 -13.79
CA ALA A 79 0.38 6.36 -14.36
C ALA A 79 0.69 4.91 -13.97
N LEU A 80 0.52 4.57 -12.69
CA LEU A 80 0.69 3.22 -12.20
C LEU A 80 -0.36 2.26 -12.77
N THR A 81 -1.63 2.68 -12.82
CA THR A 81 -2.71 1.86 -13.39
C THR A 81 -2.54 1.59 -14.89
N GLU A 82 -2.02 2.56 -15.66
CA GLU A 82 -1.68 2.35 -17.07
C GLU A 82 -0.56 1.32 -17.20
N LEU A 83 0.51 1.46 -16.41
CA LEU A 83 1.69 0.58 -16.48
C LEU A 83 1.38 -0.85 -16.03
N LEU A 84 0.51 -1.04 -15.04
CA LEU A 84 0.02 -2.35 -14.60
C LEU A 84 -1.04 -2.94 -15.52
N GLY A 85 -1.63 -2.12 -16.39
CA GLY A 85 -2.75 -2.47 -17.26
C GLY A 85 -4.09 -2.07 -16.65
N LYS A 86 -4.83 -1.24 -17.38
CA LYS A 86 -6.13 -0.69 -16.94
C LYS A 86 -7.17 -1.78 -16.66
N ASP A 87 -7.30 -2.77 -17.55
CA ASP A 87 -8.30 -3.84 -17.38
C ASP A 87 -8.00 -4.73 -16.17
N PHE A 88 -6.71 -5.01 -15.94
CA PHE A 88 -6.26 -5.73 -14.75
C PHE A 88 -6.58 -4.92 -13.49
N THR A 89 -6.18 -3.64 -13.47
CA THR A 89 -6.39 -2.78 -12.31
C THR A 89 -7.88 -2.60 -11.99
N ALA A 90 -8.72 -2.39 -13.01
CA ALA A 90 -10.17 -2.28 -12.84
C ALA A 90 -10.79 -3.57 -12.25
N SER A 91 -10.34 -4.73 -12.72
CA SER A 91 -10.78 -6.03 -12.19
C SER A 91 -10.35 -6.22 -10.73
N TYR A 92 -9.10 -5.85 -10.40
CA TYR A 92 -8.56 -5.91 -9.05
C TYR A 92 -9.33 -5.00 -8.09
N LEU A 93 -9.54 -3.73 -8.47
CA LEU A 93 -10.32 -2.76 -7.70
C LEU A 93 -11.74 -3.27 -7.45
N THR A 94 -12.42 -3.79 -8.49
CA THR A 94 -13.77 -4.35 -8.36
C THR A 94 -13.81 -5.50 -7.35
N TYR A 95 -12.89 -6.45 -7.46
CA TYR A 95 -12.81 -7.59 -6.55
C TYR A 95 -12.57 -7.17 -5.09
N LYS A 96 -11.63 -6.23 -4.87
CA LYS A 96 -11.30 -5.74 -3.52
C LYS A 96 -12.36 -4.84 -2.93
N ARG A 97 -13.09 -4.06 -3.74
CA ARG A 97 -14.25 -3.29 -3.27
C ARG A 97 -15.40 -4.21 -2.84
N ASP A 98 -15.63 -5.32 -3.55
CA ASP A 98 -16.61 -6.32 -3.09
C ASP A 98 -16.19 -6.98 -1.77
N GLU A 99 -14.89 -7.26 -1.58
CA GLU A 99 -14.35 -7.75 -0.30
C GLU A 99 -14.65 -6.81 0.87
N VAL A 100 -14.37 -5.52 0.70
CA VAL A 100 -14.72 -4.47 1.67
C VAL A 100 -16.23 -4.45 1.93
N ALA A 101 -17.05 -4.47 0.87
CA ALA A 101 -18.50 -4.39 1.00
C ALA A 101 -19.08 -5.59 1.77
N ARG A 102 -18.51 -6.80 1.60
CA ARG A 102 -18.87 -7.97 2.38
C ARG A 102 -18.49 -7.80 3.86
N PHE A 103 -17.28 -7.28 4.14
CA PHE A 103 -16.84 -7.01 5.50
C PHE A 103 -17.73 -5.98 6.22
N HIS A 104 -18.08 -4.86 5.57
CA HIS A 104 -18.94 -3.84 6.17
C HIS A 104 -20.38 -4.30 6.48
N ARG A 105 -20.84 -5.41 5.88
CA ARG A 105 -22.14 -6.03 6.20
C ARG A 105 -22.05 -7.09 7.31
N HIS A 106 -20.84 -7.43 7.74
CA HIS A 106 -20.62 -8.43 8.78
C HIS A 106 -20.67 -7.76 10.15
N VAL A 107 -21.45 -8.33 11.07
CA VAL A 107 -21.41 -7.96 12.49
C VAL A 107 -20.30 -8.78 13.13
N THR A 108 -19.28 -8.11 13.62
CA THR A 108 -18.12 -8.72 14.28
C THR A 108 -18.47 -9.15 15.70
N ASP A 109 -17.73 -10.13 16.23
CA ASP A 109 -17.85 -10.55 17.64
C ASP A 109 -17.62 -9.39 18.61
N TRP A 110 -16.77 -8.43 18.23
CA TRP A 110 -16.54 -7.23 19.03
C TRP A 110 -17.79 -6.37 19.14
N GLU A 111 -18.44 -6.04 18.02
CA GLU A 111 -19.68 -5.24 18.02
C GLU A 111 -20.80 -5.95 18.79
N PHE A 112 -20.92 -7.27 18.62
CA PHE A 112 -21.92 -8.06 19.35
C PHE A 112 -21.64 -8.02 20.87
N THR A 113 -20.41 -8.25 21.28
CA THR A 113 -20.01 -8.25 22.70
C THR A 113 -20.15 -6.86 23.33
N GLU A 114 -19.80 -5.81 22.59
CA GLU A 114 -19.86 -4.43 23.08
C GLU A 114 -21.31 -3.96 23.26
N TYR A 115 -22.20 -4.23 22.30
CA TYR A 115 -23.52 -3.61 22.29
C TYR A 115 -24.66 -4.51 22.78
N ALA A 116 -24.61 -5.83 22.55
CA ALA A 116 -25.76 -6.71 22.81
C ALA A 116 -26.08 -6.91 24.31
N TYR A 117 -25.09 -6.77 25.19
CA TYR A 117 -25.27 -6.88 26.64
C TYR A 117 -25.61 -5.55 27.34
N HIS A 118 -25.74 -4.46 26.58
CA HIS A 118 -26.13 -3.14 27.06
C HIS A 118 -27.55 -2.73 26.60
N LEU A 119 -28.25 -3.63 25.90
CA LEU A 119 -29.67 -3.55 25.55
C LEU A 119 -30.52 -4.38 26.52
#